data_AF-R0FZU6-F1
#
_entry.id   AF-R0FZU6-F1
#
_cell.length_a   1.000
_cell.length_b   1.000
_cell.length_c   1.000
_cell.angle_alpha   90.00
_cell.angle_beta   90.00
_cell.angle_gamma   90.00
#
_symmetry.space_group_name_H-M   'P 1'
#
loop_
_entity.id
_entity.type
_entity.pdbx_description
1 polymer ?
#
loop_
_entity_poly.entity_id
_entity_poly.type
_entity_poly.pdbx_seq_one_letter_code
_entity_poly.pdbx_strand_id
1 'polypeptide(L)'
;MEDFIIDGDMDFKIEDLRIDGDMIISKTLSRTDVDKHGRLLLPKSQMLTVLQKMKDVTKESLQNGIELEVLDLIKNHSYSVILKFRSPSKDYILGTGWSALKYSLELKEGDNIKLYWDYLNYKFIILNFEYSLIPF
;
A
#
# COMPACT_ATOMS: atom_id res chain seq x y z
N MET A 1 8.97 -3.42 41.37
CA MET A 1 10.01 -3.84 40.42
C MET A 1 9.78 -5.31 40.20
N GLU A 2 9.00 -5.62 39.17
CA GLU A 2 8.83 -6.96 38.63
C GLU A 2 8.83 -6.78 37.11
N ASP A 3 9.73 -7.52 36.48
CA ASP A 3 10.11 -7.39 35.08
C ASP A 3 9.00 -7.93 34.16
N PHE A 4 8.63 -7.16 33.13
CA PHE A 4 7.86 -7.71 32.02
C PHE A 4 8.84 -8.18 30.92
N ILE A 5 8.98 -9.49 30.83
CA ILE A 5 9.61 -10.19 29.71
C ILE A 5 8.77 -9.94 28.46
N ILE A 6 9.40 -9.40 27.40
CA ILE A 6 8.82 -9.32 26.06
C ILE A 6 9.28 -10.57 25.33
N ASP A 7 8.38 -11.52 25.15
CA ASP A 7 8.58 -12.65 24.25
C ASP A 7 7.28 -12.92 23.47
N GLY A 8 7.41 -13.08 22.16
CA GLY A 8 6.36 -13.61 21.28
C GLY A 8 5.42 -12.59 20.63
N ASP A 9 5.50 -12.54 19.29
CA ASP A 9 4.46 -12.19 18.33
C ASP A 9 3.51 -11.03 18.68
N MET A 10 3.82 -9.88 18.11
CA MET A 10 2.92 -8.73 18.07
C MET A 10 1.68 -9.09 17.22
N ASP A 11 0.66 -9.63 17.88
CA ASP A 11 -0.71 -9.75 17.39
C ASP A 11 -1.22 -8.35 17.02
N PHE A 12 -0.98 -7.94 15.77
CA PHE A 12 -1.43 -6.67 15.24
C PHE A 12 -2.94 -6.75 15.02
N LYS A 13 -3.72 -6.44 16.06
CA LYS A 13 -5.19 -6.37 15.94
C LYS A 13 -5.55 -5.15 15.11
N ILE A 14 -6.33 -5.37 14.05
CA ILE A 14 -6.86 -4.30 13.18
C ILE A 14 -7.61 -3.23 13.99
N GLU A 15 -8.16 -3.59 15.15
CA GLU A 15 -8.87 -2.70 16.08
C GLU A 15 -8.00 -1.56 16.65
N ASP A 16 -6.67 -1.70 16.65
CA ASP A 16 -5.74 -0.67 17.13
C ASP A 16 -5.22 0.27 16.03
N LEU A 17 -5.56 0.00 14.75
CA LEU A 17 -5.23 0.90 13.65
C LEU A 17 -6.10 2.15 13.72
N ARG A 18 -5.55 3.22 14.32
CA ARG A 18 -6.05 4.58 14.07
C ARG A 18 -5.71 4.99 12.64
N ILE A 19 -6.62 4.66 11.72
CA ILE A 19 -6.46 4.97 10.29
C ILE A 19 -6.70 6.47 10.07
N ASP A 20 -5.67 7.16 9.59
CA ASP A 20 -5.82 8.48 8.98
C ASP A 20 -6.38 8.31 7.56
N GLY A 21 -7.59 8.81 7.32
CA GLY A 21 -8.27 8.72 6.02
C GLY A 21 -7.47 9.35 4.88
N ASP A 22 -6.66 10.38 5.16
CA ASP A 22 -5.82 11.06 4.19
C ASP A 22 -4.68 10.17 3.68
N MET A 23 -4.32 9.13 4.44
CA MET A 23 -3.30 8.14 4.09
C MET A 23 -3.87 6.97 3.27
N ILE A 24 -5.17 6.98 2.93
CA ILE A 24 -5.79 5.94 2.10
C ILE A 24 -5.72 6.33 0.62
N ILE A 25 -5.12 5.45 -0.17
CA ILE A 25 -5.18 5.47 -1.63
C ILE A 25 -6.26 4.49 -2.09
N SER A 26 -7.25 4.97 -2.85
CA SER A 26 -8.33 4.16 -3.41
C SER A 26 -8.32 4.21 -4.93
N LYS A 27 -8.25 3.05 -5.58
CA LYS A 27 -8.19 2.95 -7.05
C LYS A 27 -9.10 1.82 -7.55
N THR A 28 -10.02 2.15 -8.45
CA THR A 28 -10.66 1.15 -9.32
C THR A 28 -9.66 0.73 -10.39
N LEU A 29 -9.36 -0.56 -10.47
CA LEU A 29 -8.35 -1.10 -11.36
C LEU A 29 -8.83 -1.03 -12.81
N SER A 30 -8.02 -0.44 -13.67
CA SER A 30 -8.22 -0.42 -15.12
C SER A 30 -7.51 -1.60 -15.78
N ARG A 31 -7.81 -1.86 -17.05
CA ARG A 31 -7.12 -2.88 -17.84
C ARG A 31 -5.59 -2.80 -17.76
N THR A 32 -5.00 -1.61 -17.80
CA THR A 32 -3.54 -1.42 -17.74
C THR A 32 -2.95 -1.67 -16.36
N ASP A 33 -3.77 -1.57 -15.30
CA ASP A 33 -3.32 -1.92 -13.96
C ASP A 33 -3.19 -3.44 -13.83
N VAL A 34 -4.09 -4.20 -14.47
CA VAL A 34 -4.16 -5.66 -14.31
C VAL A 34 -3.59 -6.48 -15.47
N ASP A 35 -3.07 -5.84 -16.52
CA ASP A 35 -2.43 -6.56 -17.62
C ASP A 35 -1.20 -7.37 -17.15
N LYS A 36 -0.71 -8.29 -17.99
CA LYS A 36 0.40 -9.20 -17.65
C LYS A 36 1.66 -8.47 -17.17
N HIS A 37 1.95 -7.31 -17.76
CA HIS A 37 3.07 -6.42 -17.45
C HIS A 37 2.59 -5.09 -16.84
N GLY A 38 1.37 -5.11 -16.32
CA GLY A 38 0.66 -3.96 -15.80
C GLY A 38 1.38 -3.39 -14.61
N ARG A 39 1.08 -2.13 -14.32
CA ARG A 39 1.62 -1.41 -13.17
C ARG A 39 0.47 -0.66 -12.56
N LEU A 40 0.37 -0.66 -11.23
CA LEU A 40 -0.70 0.07 -10.58
C LEU A 40 -0.46 1.57 -10.75
N LEU A 41 -1.33 2.23 -11.51
CA LEU A 41 -1.36 3.68 -11.59
C LEU A 41 -2.05 4.25 -10.35
N LEU A 42 -1.31 5.05 -9.58
CA LEU A 42 -1.80 5.59 -8.31
C LEU A 42 -2.49 6.96 -8.54
N PRO A 43 -3.66 7.20 -7.93
CA PRO A 43 -4.30 8.51 -7.95
C PRO A 43 -3.37 9.62 -7.44
N LYS A 44 -3.13 10.61 -8.29
CA LYS A 44 -2.12 11.64 -8.05
C LYS A 44 -2.37 12.46 -6.80
N SER A 45 -3.60 12.90 -6.54
CA SER A 45 -3.95 13.73 -5.38
C SER A 45 -3.72 12.99 -4.06
N GLN A 46 -4.10 11.72 -3.97
CA GLN A 46 -3.89 10.89 -2.78
C GLN A 46 -2.41 10.61 -2.56
N MET A 47 -1.66 10.32 -3.64
CA MET A 47 -0.20 10.16 -3.53
C MET A 47 0.51 11.41 -3.05
N LEU A 48 0.10 12.60 -3.50
CA LEU A 48 0.69 13.84 -3.01
C LEU A 48 0.49 14.03 -1.49
N THR A 49 -0.64 13.55 -0.96
CA THR A 49 -0.94 13.60 0.47
C THR A 49 -0.08 12.60 1.25
N VAL A 50 0.02 11.36 0.77
CA VAL A 50 0.92 10.33 1.33
C VAL A 50 2.37 10.80 1.34
N LEU A 51 2.84 11.40 0.25
CA LEU A 51 4.22 11.89 0.12
C LEU A 51 4.58 12.96 1.16
N GLN A 52 3.62 13.73 1.68
CA GLN A 52 3.89 14.69 2.76
C GLN A 52 4.30 14.01 4.07
N LYS A 53 3.96 12.73 4.24
CA LYS A 53 4.28 11.93 5.43
C LYS A 53 5.43 10.95 5.20
N MET A 54 5.89 10.78 3.96
CA MET A 54 7.08 9.97 3.68
C MET A 54 8.34 10.79 3.99
N LYS A 55 9.23 10.23 4.83
CA LYS A 55 10.52 10.84 5.16
C LYS A 55 11.51 10.63 4.01
N ASP A 56 12.37 11.62 3.78
CA ASP A 56 13.50 11.55 2.85
C ASP A 56 13.16 11.25 1.37
N VAL A 57 11.90 11.43 0.98
CA VAL A 57 11.47 11.24 -0.41
C VAL A 57 11.77 12.49 -1.24
N THR A 58 12.68 12.35 -2.21
CA THR A 58 13.00 13.37 -3.20
C THR A 58 12.43 13.03 -4.57
N LYS A 59 12.30 14.04 -5.44
CA LYS A 59 11.92 13.81 -6.84
C LYS A 59 12.85 12.81 -7.55
N GLU A 60 14.15 12.89 -7.27
CA GLU A 60 15.15 11.98 -7.82
C GLU A 60 14.94 10.54 -7.31
N SER A 61 14.73 10.37 -6.00
CA SER A 61 14.44 9.05 -5.42
C SER A 61 13.19 8.41 -6.05
N LEU A 62 12.14 9.20 -6.29
CA LEU A 62 10.94 8.73 -6.97
C LEU A 62 11.18 8.39 -8.44
N GLN A 63 12.05 9.10 -9.15
CA GLN A 63 12.39 8.78 -10.53
C GLN A 63 13.22 7.49 -10.62
N ASN A 64 14.16 7.31 -9.69
CA ASN A 64 15.00 6.11 -9.60
C ASN A 64 14.20 4.89 -9.13
N GLY A 65 13.26 5.10 -8.22
CA GLY A 65 12.43 4.09 -7.58
C GLY A 65 12.76 3.94 -6.11
N ILE A 66 11.70 3.79 -5.31
CA ILE A 66 11.79 3.52 -3.88
C ILE A 66 11.20 2.13 -3.66
N GLU A 67 11.97 1.25 -3.06
CA GLU A 67 11.46 -0.06 -2.62
C GLU A 67 10.64 0.13 -1.35
N LEU A 68 9.43 -0.42 -1.35
CA LEU A 68 8.47 -0.34 -0.27
C LEU A 68 7.86 -1.71 -0.03
N GLU A 69 7.45 -1.94 1.22
CA GLU A 69 6.67 -3.11 1.60
C GLU A 69 5.17 -2.84 1.43
N VAL A 70 4.42 -3.85 0.99
CA VAL A 70 2.96 -3.91 1.03
C VAL A 70 2.55 -5.13 1.85
N LEU A 71 1.90 -4.90 2.99
CA LEU A 71 1.41 -5.93 3.89
C LEU A 71 -0.04 -6.29 3.56
N ASP A 72 -0.27 -7.58 3.32
CA ASP A 72 -1.59 -8.21 3.37
C ASP A 72 -1.78 -8.81 4.77
N LEU A 73 -2.60 -8.14 5.59
CA LEU A 73 -2.86 -8.57 6.97
C LEU A 73 -3.62 -9.90 7.04
N ILE A 74 -4.53 -10.18 6.10
CA ILE A 74 -5.33 -11.43 6.11
C ILE A 74 -4.45 -12.62 5.80
N LYS A 75 -3.52 -12.47 4.85
CA LYS A 75 -2.57 -13.53 4.51
C LYS A 75 -1.33 -13.54 5.40
N ASN A 76 -1.18 -12.54 6.27
CA ASN A 76 0.03 -12.25 7.02
C ASN A 76 1.29 -12.35 6.13
N HIS A 77 1.23 -11.67 4.98
CA HIS A 77 2.28 -11.76 3.96
C HIS A 77 2.65 -10.38 3.44
N SER A 78 3.96 -10.17 3.28
CA SER A 78 4.53 -8.92 2.80
C SER A 78 5.08 -9.06 1.40
N TYR A 79 4.78 -8.10 0.55
CA TYR A 79 5.25 -8.00 -0.83
C TYR A 79 6.19 -6.80 -0.97
N SER A 80 7.33 -6.97 -1.62
CA SER A 80 8.17 -5.84 -2.03
C SER A 80 7.67 -5.27 -3.35
N VAL A 81 7.52 -3.94 -3.42
CA VAL A 81 7.14 -3.20 -4.63
C VAL A 81 8.03 -1.98 -4.83
N ILE A 82 8.17 -1.53 -6.08
CA ILE A 82 8.90 -0.30 -6.40
C ILE A 82 7.93 0.83 -6.73
N LEU A 83 7.87 1.85 -5.86
CA LEU A 83 7.18 3.11 -6.11
C LEU A 83 8.02 4.00 -7.03
N LYS A 84 7.43 4.48 -8.14
CA LYS A 84 8.08 5.41 -9.07
C LYS A 84 7.21 6.59 -9.48
N PHE A 85 7.84 7.73 -9.71
CA PHE A 85 7.28 8.84 -10.46
C PHE A 85 7.78 8.80 -11.91
N ARG A 86 6.86 8.85 -12.87
CA ARG A 86 7.14 8.79 -14.31
C ARG A 86 7.12 10.17 -14.94
N SER A 87 8.25 10.56 -15.52
CA SER A 87 8.32 11.66 -16.48
C SER A 87 8.32 11.06 -17.90
N PRO A 88 7.54 11.58 -18.88
CA PRO A 88 6.78 12.83 -18.87
C PRO A 88 5.31 12.72 -18.45
N SER A 89 4.78 11.53 -18.21
CA SER A 89 3.33 11.35 -17.96
C SER A 89 2.85 11.97 -16.64
N LYS A 90 3.78 12.30 -15.72
CA LYS A 90 3.55 12.94 -14.41
C LYS A 90 2.69 12.08 -13.47
N ASP A 91 2.92 10.77 -13.53
CA ASP A 91 2.18 9.76 -12.80
C ASP A 91 3.02 9.06 -11.73
N TYR A 92 2.34 8.56 -10.70
CA TYR A 92 2.91 7.67 -9.70
C TYR A 92 2.48 6.24 -9.98
N ILE A 93 3.39 5.29 -9.86
CA ILE A 93 3.10 3.87 -10.11
C ILE A 93 3.71 2.96 -9.04
N LEU A 94 3.05 1.84 -8.75
CA LEU A 94 3.73 0.65 -8.22
C LEU A 94 4.13 -0.24 -9.41
N GLY A 95 5.45 -0.36 -9.60
CA GLY A 95 6.05 -1.07 -10.73
C GLY A 95 6.41 -2.52 -10.39
N THR A 96 7.71 -2.82 -10.39
CA THR A 96 8.24 -4.14 -9.99
C THR A 96 7.60 -4.59 -8.68
N GLY A 97 7.26 -5.88 -8.57
CA GLY A 97 6.54 -6.44 -7.42
C GLY A 97 5.02 -6.44 -7.57
N TRP A 98 4.44 -5.46 -8.30
CA TRP A 98 2.99 -5.35 -8.47
C TRP A 98 2.36 -6.61 -9.08
N SER A 99 2.97 -7.22 -10.09
CA SER A 99 2.43 -8.44 -10.71
C SER A 99 2.26 -9.57 -9.70
N ALA A 100 3.22 -9.77 -8.79
CA ALA A 100 3.14 -10.81 -7.76
C ALA A 100 2.01 -10.51 -6.77
N LEU A 101 1.91 -9.26 -6.32
CA LEU A 101 0.83 -8.79 -5.44
C LEU A 101 -0.54 -9.01 -6.08
N LYS A 102 -0.72 -8.51 -7.30
CA LYS A 102 -1.96 -8.61 -8.08
C LYS A 102 -2.41 -10.06 -8.25
N TYR A 103 -1.50 -10.97 -8.63
CA TYR A 103 -1.86 -12.38 -8.82
C TYR A 103 -2.20 -13.08 -7.51
N SER A 104 -1.48 -12.77 -6.42
CA SER A 104 -1.83 -13.31 -5.11
C SER A 104 -3.25 -12.91 -4.70
N LEU A 105 -3.61 -11.64 -4.92
CA LEU A 105 -4.91 -11.09 -4.59
C LEU A 105 -6.00 -11.38 -5.64
N GLU A 106 -5.67 -12.13 -6.70
CA GLU A 106 -6.57 -12.45 -7.82
C GLU A 106 -7.27 -11.24 -8.46
N LEU A 107 -6.63 -10.07 -8.41
CA LEU A 107 -7.21 -8.79 -8.82
C LEU A 107 -7.47 -8.73 -10.33
N LYS A 108 -8.63 -8.19 -10.69
CA LYS A 108 -9.16 -8.05 -12.05
C LYS A 108 -9.54 -6.60 -12.35
N GLU A 109 -9.75 -6.32 -13.63
CA GLU A 109 -10.26 -5.02 -14.06
C GLU A 109 -11.64 -4.77 -13.45
N GLY A 110 -11.86 -3.57 -12.93
CA GLY A 110 -13.09 -3.19 -12.21
C GLY A 110 -13.01 -3.37 -10.70
N ASP A 111 -12.08 -4.17 -10.17
CA ASP A 111 -11.91 -4.30 -8.72
C ASP A 111 -11.46 -2.99 -8.09
N ASN A 112 -11.86 -2.74 -6.84
CA ASN A 112 -11.39 -1.60 -6.07
C ASN A 112 -10.26 -2.05 -5.15
N ILE A 113 -9.09 -1.42 -5.24
CA ILE A 113 -8.00 -1.58 -4.28
C ILE A 113 -7.89 -0.37 -3.36
N LYS A 114 -7.72 -0.64 -2.07
CA LYS A 114 -7.42 0.34 -1.03
C LYS A 114 -6.09 0.01 -0.37
N LEU A 115 -5.17 0.97 -0.37
CA LEU A 115 -3.88 0.89 0.30
C LEU A 115 -3.82 2.00 1.35
N TYR A 116 -3.48 1.66 2.59
CA TYR A 116 -3.20 2.61 3.65
C TYR A 116 -1.69 2.78 3.79
N TRP A 117 -1.21 4.02 3.83
CA TRP A 117 0.18 4.31 4.17
C TRP A 117 0.37 4.34 5.69
N ASP A 118 1.03 3.33 6.22
CA ASP A 118 1.48 3.32 7.60
C ASP A 118 2.82 4.05 7.69
N TYR A 119 2.77 5.34 8.01
CA TYR A 119 3.96 6.19 8.10
C TYR A 119 4.86 5.86 9.30
N LEU A 120 4.37 5.11 10.30
CA LEU A 120 5.16 4.71 11.45
C LEU A 120 6.07 3.53 11.10
N ASN A 121 5.53 2.55 10.36
CA ASN A 121 6.25 1.36 9.92
C ASN A 121 6.78 1.44 8.49
N TYR A 122 6.53 2.57 7.80
CA TYR A 122 7.02 2.88 6.45
C TYR A 122 6.62 1.83 5.39
N LYS A 123 5.36 1.39 5.43
CA LYS A 123 4.82 0.39 4.50
C LYS A 123 3.37 0.69 4.11
N PHE A 124 2.94 0.12 2.99
CA PHE A 124 1.52 0.07 2.67
C PHE A 124 0.85 -1.12 3.34
N ILE A 125 -0.40 -0.96 3.73
CA ILE A 125 -1.28 -2.03 4.23
C ILE A 125 -2.48 -2.12 3.30
N ILE A 126 -2.84 -3.34 2.89
CA ILE A 126 -4.05 -3.57 2.11
C ILE A 126 -5.28 -3.49 3.01
N LEU A 127 -6.25 -2.67 2.61
CA LEU A 127 -7.54 -2.53 3.29
C LEU A 127 -8.69 -3.26 2.56
N ASN A 128 -8.39 -4.04 1.53
CA ASN A 128 -9.38 -4.80 0.77
C ASN A 128 -9.89 -6.01 1.56
N PHE A 129 -10.65 -5.73 2.60
CA PHE A 129 -11.46 -6.71 3.30
C PHE A 129 -12.93 -6.39 3.00
N GLU A 130 -13.72 -7.43 2.72
CA GLU A 130 -15.17 -7.31 2.86
C GLU A 130 -15.43 -7.00 4.33
N TYR A 131 -15.61 -5.72 4.68
CA TYR A 131 -16.09 -5.33 6.00
C TYR A 131 -17.55 -5.77 6.11
N SER A 132 -17.74 -7.04 6.43
CA SER A 132 -18.94 -7.50 7.10
C SER A 132 -18.92 -6.92 8.52
N LEU A 133 -19.48 -5.71 8.66
CA LEU A 133 -20.18 -5.23 9.85
C LEU A 133 -19.36 -5.09 11.14
N ILE A 134 -18.90 -3.87 11.43
CA ILE A 134 -19.13 -3.32 12.78
C ILE A 134 -20.47 -2.58 12.68
N PRO A 135 -21.56 -3.08 13.29
CA PRO A 135 -22.79 -2.32 13.37
C PRO A 135 -22.56 -1.09 14.27
N PHE A 136 -23.02 0.07 13.80
CA PHE A 136 -23.12 1.29 14.62
C PHE A 136 -24.16 1.12 15.73
#